data_AF-A0A2M9Z791-F1
#
_entry.id   AF-A0A2M9Z791-F1
#
_cell.length_a   1.000
_cell.length_b   1.000
_cell.length_c   1.000
_cell.angle_alpha   90.00
_cell.angle_beta   90.00
_cell.angle_gamma   90.00
#
_symmetry.space_group_name_H-M   'P 1'
#
loop_
_entity.id
_entity.type
_entity.pdbx_description
1 polymer ?
#
loop_
_entity_poly.entity_id
_entity_poly.type
_entity_poly.pdbx_seq_one_letter_code
_entity_poly.pdbx_strand_id
1 'polypeptide(L)'
;MSFACSEKSSGSGSELLSALVNGLTPQKAENGGGLVSASSYFHTEIFPPHWLNWTTDGANPIETGTAFLTRGLKCSGRYCDDVNLLASESGYTQTNSWWTDWFSEEGTNYRICDNNGFVTGIKCSGSYCDNVSLKCSQLNNNNVRTGCYWTGPISEEDGGKFVAPESMYIAGASCNGRYCDNMALYLCQADNGGPNIDHDSLAQQFAPRLRFDQETTTGSGDSGKCFPSDAGSYFTQRAAGASPQSLCNKDYSSISNNQVPIYYDTAQVGTNAVLIRYWFFYAWQSTCFLSFGSHAADWEGISVLVVNGQLKRVAFSQHSGWYSKEIGNFQVVDGTHPVGYVGKNAHGTFHDDGGSGGCLYFEDYRNPGGNDYHMDSWNNLVRLRRGSDAPDWMNCQGDACFDGIGHPMERGDWRSRAGCGSDGCGKSSVGGNIPFVNDPTGSDFSTIWAKHSGRVLDVGGASTSDSVNIWQWANLNADNQKWSLESTGDGYFKISAKHSGKCMDVKGASNAGGTNVVQYSCGSGSNQRFQLLSYGDGYFALQAKHSSQCLDIAGAAAGDGGLLIQWPCAWTDNEKFKFTP
;
A
#
# COMPACT_ATOMS: atom_id res chain seq x y z
N MET A 1 -56.33 -44.49 8.12
CA MET A 1 -57.52 -43.62 8.26
C MET A 1 -57.28 -42.38 7.40
N SER A 2 -58.09 -42.23 6.35
CA SER A 2 -58.50 -41.04 5.57
C SER A 2 -57.53 -39.85 5.38
N PHE A 3 -57.07 -39.58 4.14
CA PHE A 3 -57.60 -38.63 3.11
C PHE A 3 -57.02 -37.20 3.30
N ALA A 4 -56.65 -36.35 2.32
CA ALA A 4 -56.61 -36.35 0.86
C ALA A 4 -55.77 -35.13 0.37
N CYS A 5 -55.34 -35.15 -0.91
CA CYS A 5 -54.76 -34.02 -1.67
C CYS A 5 -55.76 -32.88 -1.96
N SER A 6 -55.25 -31.67 -2.28
CA SER A 6 -55.74 -30.92 -3.47
C SER A 6 -54.67 -30.01 -4.09
N GLU A 7 -54.59 -30.03 -5.42
CA GLU A 7 -53.71 -29.23 -6.29
C GLU A 7 -54.19 -27.78 -6.54
N LYS A 8 -53.21 -26.93 -6.92
CA LYS A 8 -53.19 -25.85 -7.94
C LYS A 8 -54.15 -24.64 -7.88
N SER A 9 -53.54 -23.45 -7.93
CA SER A 9 -53.80 -22.48 -9.01
C SER A 9 -52.59 -21.57 -9.30
N SER A 10 -52.26 -21.45 -10.58
CA SER A 10 -51.30 -20.57 -11.24
C SER A 10 -51.60 -19.08 -11.09
N GLY A 11 -50.56 -18.23 -11.01
CA GLY A 11 -50.70 -16.78 -11.22
C GLY A 11 -49.40 -16.00 -11.03
N SER A 12 -48.84 -15.52 -12.14
CA SER A 12 -47.88 -14.40 -12.32
C SER A 12 -46.58 -14.40 -11.53
N GLY A 13 -45.48 -14.61 -12.25
CA GLY A 13 -44.18 -14.06 -11.89
C GLY A 13 -44.15 -12.53 -12.00
N SER A 14 -43.12 -11.95 -11.38
CA SER A 14 -42.61 -10.57 -11.46
C SER A 14 -42.54 -9.75 -10.15
N GLU A 15 -42.39 -10.34 -8.96
CA GLU A 15 -42.14 -9.54 -7.73
C GLU A 15 -41.13 -10.15 -6.74
N LEU A 16 -40.00 -10.68 -7.23
CA LEU A 16 -38.89 -11.14 -6.36
C LEU A 16 -37.53 -10.48 -6.65
N LEU A 17 -37.49 -9.40 -7.43
CA LEU A 17 -36.25 -8.76 -7.89
C LEU A 17 -36.01 -7.34 -7.36
N SER A 18 -36.80 -6.84 -6.40
CA SER A 18 -36.66 -5.47 -5.87
C SER A 18 -36.29 -5.37 -4.37
N ALA A 19 -36.04 -6.48 -3.68
CA ALA A 19 -35.80 -6.47 -2.22
C ALA A 19 -34.33 -6.57 -1.78
N LEU A 20 -33.34 -6.52 -2.69
CA LEU A 20 -31.93 -6.74 -2.38
C LEU A 20 -31.04 -5.48 -2.28
N VAL A 21 -31.61 -4.27 -2.24
CA VAL A 21 -30.80 -3.03 -2.24
C VAL A 21 -31.05 -2.09 -1.05
N ASN A 22 -32.08 -2.31 -0.22
CA ASN A 22 -32.37 -1.43 0.92
C ASN A 22 -32.42 -2.20 2.23
N GLY A 23 -31.30 -2.24 2.97
CA GLY A 23 -31.32 -2.74 4.34
C GLY A 23 -29.98 -3.20 4.91
N LEU A 24 -28.95 -2.35 4.90
CA LEU A 24 -27.78 -2.55 5.77
C LEU A 24 -27.44 -1.21 6.43
N THR A 25 -28.05 -0.94 7.59
CA THR A 25 -27.54 0.04 8.56
C THR A 25 -26.48 -0.66 9.41
N PRO A 26 -25.21 -0.21 9.42
CA PRO A 26 -24.17 -0.79 10.28
C PRO A 26 -24.50 -0.56 11.76
N GLN A 27 -24.46 -1.62 12.58
CA GLN A 27 -24.60 -1.49 14.03
C GLN A 27 -23.27 -1.12 14.70
N LYS A 28 -23.34 -0.10 15.56
CA LYS A 28 -22.28 0.33 16.49
C LYS A 28 -22.25 -0.60 17.71
N ALA A 29 -21.10 -1.19 18.04
CA ALA A 29 -20.92 -1.97 19.27
C ALA A 29 -20.17 -1.13 20.33
N GLU A 30 -20.62 -1.22 21.59
CA GLU A 30 -20.02 -0.52 22.73
C GLU A 30 -18.91 -1.31 23.45
N ASN A 31 -18.07 -0.56 24.17
CA ASN A 31 -16.74 -0.88 24.72
C ASN A 31 -16.62 -2.11 25.64
N GLY A 32 -15.45 -2.76 25.55
CA GLY A 32 -14.87 -3.63 26.59
C GLY A 32 -13.34 -3.67 26.46
N GLY A 33 -12.62 -3.38 27.54
CA GLY A 33 -11.16 -3.25 27.58
C GLY A 33 -10.42 -4.55 27.26
N GLY A 34 -9.53 -4.47 26.28
CA GLY A 34 -8.51 -5.44 25.90
C GLY A 34 -7.54 -4.75 24.94
N LEU A 35 -6.25 -5.12 24.97
CA LEU A 35 -5.26 -4.63 24.01
C LEU A 35 -5.76 -4.97 22.59
N VAL A 36 -6.24 -3.94 21.91
CA VAL A 36 -6.79 -3.89 20.55
C VAL A 36 -7.75 -5.05 20.23
N SER A 37 -9.06 -4.87 20.51
CA SER A 37 -10.05 -5.77 19.92
C SER A 37 -10.07 -5.56 18.40
N ALA A 38 -10.04 -6.67 17.65
CA ALA A 38 -10.19 -6.69 16.20
C ALA A 38 -11.50 -6.07 15.68
N SER A 39 -12.38 -5.63 16.59
CA SER A 39 -13.66 -4.98 16.34
C SER A 39 -13.64 -3.45 16.46
N SER A 40 -12.46 -2.83 16.59
CA SER A 40 -12.32 -1.35 16.71
C SER A 40 -12.19 -0.61 15.37
N TYR A 41 -12.29 -1.33 14.25
CA TYR A 41 -12.28 -0.73 12.91
C TYR A 41 -13.68 -0.18 12.57
N PHE A 42 -13.76 1.11 12.24
CA PHE A 42 -15.01 1.81 11.96
C PHE A 42 -15.79 1.23 10.77
N HIS A 43 -15.13 0.48 9.89
CA HIS A 43 -15.73 -0.27 8.80
C HIS A 43 -14.78 -1.39 8.36
N THR A 44 -15.29 -2.61 8.21
CA THR A 44 -14.61 -3.65 7.45
C THR A 44 -15.01 -3.46 5.99
N GLU A 45 -14.07 -3.10 5.12
CA GLU A 45 -14.28 -3.10 3.67
C GLU A 45 -14.78 -4.49 3.26
N ILE A 46 -16.07 -4.57 2.92
CA ILE A 46 -16.66 -5.83 2.48
C ILE A 46 -16.17 -6.05 1.06
N PHE A 47 -16.32 -5.02 0.21
CA PHE A 47 -15.90 -5.04 -1.18
C PHE A 47 -14.42 -4.67 -1.35
N PRO A 48 -13.66 -5.40 -2.19
CA PRO A 48 -12.30 -5.00 -2.51
C PRO A 48 -12.29 -3.66 -3.27
N PRO A 49 -11.27 -2.80 -3.04
CA PRO A 49 -11.02 -1.65 -3.89
C PRO A 49 -10.89 -2.06 -5.36
N HIS A 50 -11.37 -1.21 -6.26
CA HIS A 50 -11.34 -1.49 -7.69
C HIS A 50 -11.16 -0.23 -8.51
N TRP A 51 -10.45 -0.35 -9.63
CA TRP A 51 -10.30 0.74 -10.58
C TRP A 51 -11.58 0.89 -11.40
N LEU A 52 -11.98 2.12 -11.68
CA LEU A 52 -13.06 2.43 -12.62
C LEU A 52 -12.57 2.23 -14.07
N ASN A 53 -13.44 2.50 -15.04
CA ASN A 53 -13.01 2.66 -16.43
C ASN A 53 -12.12 3.92 -16.57
N TRP A 54 -11.31 3.96 -17.64
CA TRP A 54 -10.62 5.17 -18.05
C TRP A 54 -11.61 6.21 -18.61
N THR A 55 -11.35 7.48 -18.33
CA THR A 55 -11.98 8.65 -18.98
C THR A 55 -10.89 9.51 -19.60
N THR A 56 -11.20 10.23 -20.66
CA THR A 56 -10.27 11.06 -21.45
C THR A 56 -11.04 12.22 -22.07
N ASP A 57 -10.39 13.07 -22.87
CA ASP A 57 -11.04 14.23 -23.51
C ASP A 57 -12.31 13.83 -24.29
N GLY A 58 -13.43 14.42 -23.90
CA GLY A 58 -14.74 14.19 -24.53
C GLY A 58 -15.38 12.83 -24.22
N ALA A 59 -14.74 11.99 -23.40
CA ALA A 59 -15.31 10.72 -22.95
C ALA A 59 -16.40 10.94 -21.89
N ASN A 60 -17.16 9.88 -21.63
CA ASN A 60 -18.16 9.92 -20.57
C ASN A 60 -17.48 10.08 -19.19
N PRO A 61 -18.13 10.80 -18.25
CA PRO A 61 -17.68 10.85 -16.86
C PRO A 61 -17.59 9.47 -16.24
N ILE A 62 -16.64 9.30 -15.32
CA ILE A 62 -16.53 8.11 -14.47
C ILE A 62 -16.90 8.46 -13.03
N GLU A 63 -17.58 7.53 -12.37
CA GLU A 63 -18.16 7.73 -11.04
C GLU A 63 -18.08 6.45 -10.20
N THR A 64 -17.95 6.61 -8.89
CA THR A 64 -17.77 5.50 -7.94
C THR A 64 -19.09 4.79 -7.58
N GLY A 65 -20.25 5.24 -8.10
CA GLY A 65 -21.56 4.79 -7.63
C GLY A 65 -21.92 5.41 -6.28
N THR A 66 -22.90 4.84 -5.55
CA THR A 66 -23.48 5.46 -4.34
C THR A 66 -22.84 5.03 -3.01
N ALA A 67 -22.12 3.89 -3.00
CA ALA A 67 -21.57 3.26 -1.80
C ALA A 67 -20.04 3.38 -1.67
N PHE A 68 -19.37 3.86 -2.73
CA PHE A 68 -17.91 3.95 -2.78
C PHE A 68 -17.45 5.40 -2.88
N LEU A 69 -16.28 5.68 -2.33
CA LEU A 69 -15.60 6.97 -2.48
C LEU A 69 -14.31 6.79 -3.27
N THR A 70 -13.79 7.89 -3.80
CA THR A 70 -12.52 7.87 -4.50
C THR A 70 -11.37 7.84 -3.49
N ARG A 71 -10.56 6.79 -3.56
CA ARG A 71 -9.36 6.59 -2.73
C ARG A 71 -8.06 6.77 -3.51
N GLY A 72 -8.10 6.76 -4.83
CA GLY A 72 -6.91 6.91 -5.67
C GLY A 72 -7.22 7.45 -7.05
N LEU A 73 -6.18 7.86 -7.74
CA LEU A 73 -6.19 8.33 -9.12
C LEU A 73 -4.98 7.73 -9.83
N LYS A 74 -5.18 7.28 -11.07
CA LYS A 74 -4.07 7.02 -11.98
C LYS A 74 -4.35 7.67 -13.32
N CYS A 75 -3.29 8.03 -14.02
CA CYS A 75 -3.31 8.59 -15.33
C CYS A 75 -2.31 7.88 -16.24
N SER A 76 -2.58 7.94 -17.54
CA SER A 76 -1.70 7.45 -18.60
C SER A 76 -1.81 8.34 -19.83
N GLY A 77 -1.01 8.03 -20.85
CA GLY A 77 -0.92 8.84 -22.05
C GLY A 77 0.03 10.02 -21.88
N ARG A 78 -0.04 11.00 -22.77
CA ARG A 78 0.87 12.16 -22.76
C ARG A 78 0.19 13.29 -22.01
N TYR A 79 0.82 13.81 -20.95
CA TYR A 79 0.25 14.82 -20.06
C TYR A 79 -0.90 14.32 -19.18
N CYS A 80 -0.89 13.03 -18.82
CA CYS A 80 -1.95 12.43 -17.99
C CYS A 80 -3.38 12.63 -18.55
N ASP A 81 -3.53 12.49 -19.88
CA ASP A 81 -4.79 12.74 -20.58
C ASP A 81 -5.86 11.65 -20.40
N ASP A 82 -5.45 10.42 -20.10
CA ASP A 82 -6.37 9.37 -19.70
C ASP A 82 -6.36 9.23 -18.18
N VAL A 83 -7.51 9.40 -17.52
CA VAL A 83 -7.64 9.37 -16.06
C VAL A 83 -8.55 8.23 -15.59
N ASN A 84 -8.20 7.64 -14.46
CA ASN A 84 -8.95 6.56 -13.82
C ASN A 84 -8.94 6.73 -12.30
N LEU A 85 -10.04 6.37 -11.64
CA LEU A 85 -10.22 6.51 -10.21
C LEU A 85 -10.27 5.15 -9.53
N LEU A 86 -9.65 5.03 -8.35
CA LEU A 86 -9.81 3.87 -7.47
C LEU A 86 -11.02 4.11 -6.55
N ALA A 87 -12.03 3.26 -6.68
CA ALA A 87 -13.19 3.22 -5.82
C ALA A 87 -12.94 2.27 -4.63
N SER A 88 -13.24 2.74 -3.42
CA SER A 88 -13.15 1.94 -2.20
C SER A 88 -14.38 2.22 -1.33
N GLU A 89 -14.83 1.18 -0.64
CA GLU A 89 -16.02 1.26 0.21
C GLU A 89 -15.71 2.17 1.41
N SER A 90 -16.67 3.00 1.80
CA SER A 90 -16.48 3.95 2.91
C SER A 90 -17.29 3.64 4.16
N GLY A 91 -18.23 2.69 4.06
CA GLY A 91 -19.26 2.47 5.09
C GLY A 91 -20.32 3.58 5.16
N TYR A 92 -20.19 4.65 4.37
CA TYR A 92 -21.14 5.76 4.31
C TYR A 92 -21.90 5.78 2.99
N THR A 93 -23.14 6.27 3.05
CA THR A 93 -23.98 6.48 1.87
C THR A 93 -23.87 7.93 1.41
N GLN A 94 -23.74 8.12 0.10
CA GLN A 94 -23.79 9.45 -0.51
C GLN A 94 -25.21 10.02 -0.43
N THR A 95 -25.34 11.27 -0.01
CA THR A 95 -26.64 11.92 0.27
C THR A 95 -26.98 13.00 -0.76
N ASN A 96 -26.03 13.88 -1.06
CA ASN A 96 -26.17 14.95 -2.05
C ASN A 96 -24.94 14.96 -2.94
N SER A 97 -25.11 15.03 -4.26
CA SER A 97 -24.00 15.05 -5.22
C SER A 97 -24.11 16.19 -6.22
N TRP A 98 -22.97 16.77 -6.60
CA TRP A 98 -22.87 17.86 -7.57
C TRP A 98 -21.56 17.78 -8.34
N TRP A 99 -21.51 18.43 -9.51
CA TRP A 99 -20.25 18.65 -10.22
C TRP A 99 -19.69 20.01 -9.83
N THR A 100 -18.37 20.09 -9.62
CA THR A 100 -17.69 21.38 -9.47
C THR A 100 -17.69 22.13 -10.79
N ASP A 101 -17.53 23.45 -10.72
CA ASP A 101 -17.08 24.22 -11.88
C ASP A 101 -15.75 23.66 -12.40
N TRP A 102 -15.51 23.82 -13.70
CA TRP A 102 -14.26 23.45 -14.35
C TRP A 102 -13.07 24.20 -13.71
N PHE A 103 -11.93 23.53 -13.67
CA PHE A 103 -10.64 24.07 -13.23
C PHE A 103 -9.51 23.51 -14.11
N SER A 104 -8.47 24.31 -14.30
CA SER A 104 -7.31 24.01 -15.14
C SER A 104 -6.13 24.92 -14.75
N GLU A 105 -4.95 24.65 -15.30
CA GLU A 105 -3.76 25.50 -15.11
C GLU A 105 -3.94 26.92 -15.67
N GLU A 106 -4.90 27.13 -16.59
CA GLU A 106 -5.13 28.41 -17.27
C GLU A 106 -5.98 29.39 -16.44
N GLY A 107 -6.53 28.94 -15.31
CA GLY A 107 -7.47 29.72 -14.51
C GLY A 107 -7.40 29.39 -13.02
N THR A 108 -8.57 29.18 -12.41
CA THR A 108 -8.54 28.56 -11.08
C THR A 108 -8.08 27.14 -11.26
N ASN A 109 -6.98 26.80 -10.59
CA ASN A 109 -6.23 25.57 -10.85
C ASN A 109 -6.51 24.48 -9.81
N TYR A 110 -7.51 24.66 -8.95
CA TYR A 110 -7.93 23.64 -8.01
C TYR A 110 -9.41 23.74 -7.63
N ARG A 111 -9.94 22.61 -7.16
CA ARG A 111 -11.24 22.51 -6.50
C ARG A 111 -11.13 21.59 -5.29
N ILE A 112 -11.70 22.02 -4.18
CA ILE A 112 -12.03 21.17 -3.05
C ILE A 112 -13.54 21.08 -3.00
N CYS A 113 -14.09 19.88 -2.77
CA CYS A 113 -15.51 19.68 -2.61
C CYS A 113 -16.03 20.53 -1.44
N ASP A 114 -16.99 21.41 -1.72
CA ASP A 114 -17.66 22.20 -0.69
C ASP A 114 -18.48 21.33 0.26
N ASN A 115 -19.00 21.95 1.33
CA ASN A 115 -19.87 21.29 2.31
C ASN A 115 -19.31 19.95 2.82
N ASN A 116 -18.00 19.90 3.08
CA ASN A 116 -17.29 18.70 3.54
C ASN A 116 -17.53 17.44 2.66
N GLY A 117 -17.79 17.64 1.37
CA GLY A 117 -17.95 16.54 0.42
C GLY A 117 -16.63 15.86 0.06
N PHE A 118 -16.78 14.70 -0.58
CA PHE A 118 -15.70 13.87 -1.12
C PHE A 118 -15.87 13.69 -2.62
N VAL A 119 -14.75 13.46 -3.32
CA VAL A 119 -14.75 13.14 -4.74
C VAL A 119 -15.30 11.73 -4.93
N THR A 120 -16.26 11.62 -5.85
CA THR A 120 -16.96 10.37 -6.22
C THR A 120 -17.06 10.21 -7.74
N GLY A 121 -16.29 11.01 -8.49
CA GLY A 121 -16.25 10.96 -9.94
C GLY A 121 -15.41 12.09 -10.52
N ILE A 122 -15.04 11.93 -11.78
CA ILE A 122 -14.26 12.91 -12.53
C ILE A 122 -14.71 12.91 -13.99
N LYS A 123 -14.64 14.08 -14.59
CA LYS A 123 -14.72 14.26 -16.04
C LYS A 123 -13.72 15.32 -16.46
N CYS A 124 -13.28 15.24 -17.70
CA CYS A 124 -12.39 16.23 -18.27
C CYS A 124 -12.77 16.57 -19.71
N SER A 125 -12.20 17.65 -20.20
CA SER A 125 -12.36 18.13 -21.57
C SER A 125 -11.15 18.96 -21.98
N GLY A 126 -11.05 19.31 -23.26
CA GLY A 126 -9.96 20.13 -23.78
C GLY A 126 -8.79 19.28 -24.27
N SER A 127 -7.77 19.91 -24.86
CA SER A 127 -6.64 19.14 -25.39
C SER A 127 -5.84 18.57 -24.22
N TYR A 128 -5.86 17.24 -24.07
CA TYR A 128 -5.17 16.49 -23.01
C TYR A 128 -5.85 16.45 -21.64
N CYS A 129 -7.20 16.53 -21.58
CA CYS A 129 -7.93 16.37 -20.31
C CYS A 129 -7.56 17.45 -19.25
N ASP A 130 -7.09 18.61 -19.72
CA ASP A 130 -6.56 19.73 -18.93
C ASP A 130 -7.63 20.52 -18.18
N ASN A 131 -8.87 20.52 -18.69
CA ASN A 131 -10.02 21.10 -18.02
C ASN A 131 -10.77 20.03 -17.23
N VAL A 132 -10.62 20.04 -15.91
CA VAL A 132 -11.14 19.01 -15.00
C VAL A 132 -12.37 19.51 -14.25
N SER A 133 -13.32 18.60 -14.00
CA SER A 133 -14.46 18.83 -13.09
C SER A 133 -14.64 17.58 -12.23
N LEU A 134 -14.79 17.77 -10.91
CA LEU A 134 -14.95 16.68 -9.95
C LEU A 134 -16.43 16.51 -9.63
N LYS A 135 -16.88 15.26 -9.53
CA LYS A 135 -18.15 14.94 -8.88
C LYS A 135 -17.89 14.87 -7.40
N CYS A 136 -18.57 15.72 -6.64
CA CYS A 136 -18.50 15.79 -5.20
C CYS A 136 -19.78 15.22 -4.59
N SER A 137 -19.66 14.49 -3.49
CA SER A 137 -20.79 13.96 -2.74
C SER A 137 -20.63 14.17 -1.24
N GLN A 138 -21.69 14.65 -0.58
CA GLN A 138 -21.82 14.62 0.87
C GLN A 138 -22.17 13.22 1.36
N LEU A 139 -21.80 12.91 2.60
CA LEU A 139 -22.01 11.61 3.22
C LEU A 139 -23.01 11.72 4.37
N ASN A 140 -23.68 10.61 4.70
CA ASN A 140 -24.49 10.47 5.91
C ASN A 140 -23.65 10.32 7.20
N ASN A 141 -22.51 10.99 7.28
CA ASN A 141 -21.53 10.93 8.36
C ASN A 141 -21.61 12.14 9.30
N ASN A 142 -22.72 12.88 9.30
CA ASN A 142 -22.87 14.19 9.97
C ASN A 142 -21.94 15.28 9.42
N ASN A 143 -21.66 15.25 8.11
CA ASN A 143 -20.86 16.28 7.43
C ASN A 143 -19.43 16.38 7.96
N VAL A 144 -18.85 15.25 8.37
CA VAL A 144 -17.51 15.17 8.93
C VAL A 144 -16.47 15.10 7.82
N ARG A 145 -15.42 15.91 7.95
CA ARG A 145 -14.21 15.87 7.13
C ARG A 145 -13.03 16.40 7.93
N THR A 146 -12.05 15.55 8.24
CA THR A 146 -10.91 15.91 9.10
C THR A 146 -9.59 15.38 8.55
N GLY A 147 -8.47 15.72 9.20
CA GLY A 147 -7.17 15.15 8.89
C GLY A 147 -6.67 15.46 7.47
N CYS A 148 -7.10 16.58 6.90
CA CYS A 148 -6.90 16.84 5.49
C CYS A 148 -5.50 17.36 5.14
N TYR A 149 -4.96 16.93 4.01
CA TYR A 149 -3.70 17.45 3.46
C TYR A 149 -3.63 17.28 1.93
N TRP A 150 -2.75 18.04 1.29
CA TRP A 150 -2.44 17.90 -0.13
C TRP A 150 -1.34 16.85 -0.34
N THR A 151 -1.51 16.01 -1.35
CA THR A 151 -0.41 15.21 -1.89
C THR A 151 0.62 16.11 -2.58
N GLY A 152 1.81 15.57 -2.87
CA GLY A 152 2.62 16.15 -3.93
C GLY A 152 2.04 15.84 -5.32
N PRO A 153 2.69 16.31 -6.39
CA PRO A 153 2.20 16.13 -7.74
C PRO A 153 2.22 14.65 -8.16
N ILE A 154 1.25 14.30 -8.98
CA ILE A 154 1.05 13.03 -9.66
C ILE A 154 1.18 13.40 -11.13
N SER A 155 2.25 12.91 -11.75
CA SER A 155 2.57 13.12 -13.16
C SER A 155 2.88 11.78 -13.80
N GLU A 156 2.61 11.64 -15.10
CA GLU A 156 3.02 10.49 -15.89
C GLU A 156 4.54 10.30 -15.89
N GLU A 157 5.30 11.40 -15.73
CA GLU A 157 6.77 11.36 -15.59
C GLU A 157 7.21 10.57 -14.34
N ASP A 158 6.32 10.50 -13.34
CA ASP A 158 6.52 9.82 -12.06
C ASP A 158 5.64 8.57 -11.91
N GLY A 159 5.18 8.00 -13.04
CA GLY A 159 4.36 6.79 -13.08
C GLY A 159 2.86 7.02 -12.99
N GLY A 160 2.42 8.28 -12.89
CA GLY A 160 1.04 8.70 -13.08
C GLY A 160 0.03 8.13 -12.10
N LYS A 161 0.44 7.63 -10.93
CA LYS A 161 -0.46 6.88 -10.03
C LYS A 161 -0.33 7.28 -8.57
N PHE A 162 -1.48 7.37 -7.91
CA PHE A 162 -1.62 7.56 -6.47
C PHE A 162 -2.80 6.76 -5.90
N VAL A 163 -2.60 6.14 -4.75
CA VAL A 163 -3.62 5.47 -3.94
C VAL A 163 -3.43 5.92 -2.50
N ALA A 164 -4.48 6.48 -1.91
CA ALA A 164 -4.45 6.97 -0.55
C ALA A 164 -4.37 5.82 0.48
N PRO A 165 -3.89 6.13 1.69
CA PRO A 165 -4.07 5.29 2.88
C PRO A 165 -5.49 4.79 3.08
N GLU A 166 -5.60 3.63 3.71
CA GLU A 166 -6.90 3.07 4.10
C GLU A 166 -7.64 4.12 4.94
N SER A 167 -8.93 4.30 4.62
CA SER A 167 -9.80 5.32 5.22
C SER A 167 -9.43 6.80 4.93
N MET A 168 -8.50 7.07 4.00
CA MET A 168 -8.31 8.39 3.41
C MET A 168 -8.99 8.45 2.05
N TYR A 169 -9.76 9.49 1.80
CA TYR A 169 -10.50 9.68 0.54
C TYR A 169 -10.18 11.03 -0.08
N ILE A 170 -10.23 11.09 -1.39
CA ILE A 170 -10.02 12.32 -2.15
C ILE A 170 -11.22 13.23 -1.90
N ALA A 171 -10.95 14.47 -1.49
CA ALA A 171 -11.93 15.53 -1.28
C ALA A 171 -11.69 16.74 -2.20
N GLY A 172 -10.67 16.70 -3.03
CA GLY A 172 -10.36 17.74 -4.01
C GLY A 172 -9.16 17.37 -4.87
N ALA A 173 -8.90 18.19 -5.89
CA ALA A 173 -7.73 18.06 -6.74
C ALA A 173 -7.27 19.44 -7.24
N SER A 174 -6.01 19.53 -7.62
CA SER A 174 -5.42 20.70 -8.29
C SER A 174 -4.67 20.27 -9.54
N CYS A 175 -4.78 21.07 -10.59
CA CYS A 175 -4.03 20.98 -11.83
C CYS A 175 -2.89 21.99 -11.80
N ASN A 176 -1.64 21.56 -11.96
CA ASN A 176 -0.51 22.44 -12.16
C ASN A 176 0.33 21.95 -13.34
N GLY A 177 1.34 22.73 -13.71
CA GLY A 177 2.18 22.44 -14.87
C GLY A 177 1.43 22.65 -16.17
N ARG A 178 1.97 22.14 -17.29
CA ARG A 178 1.39 22.39 -18.61
C ARG A 178 0.39 21.28 -18.91
N TYR A 179 -0.84 21.62 -19.31
CA TYR A 179 -1.90 20.65 -19.59
C TYR A 179 -2.31 19.80 -18.38
N CYS A 180 -2.26 20.37 -17.17
CA CYS A 180 -2.57 19.65 -15.92
C CYS A 180 -1.69 18.38 -15.70
N ASP A 181 -0.48 18.32 -16.27
CA ASP A 181 0.46 17.20 -16.11
C ASP A 181 0.95 16.96 -14.68
N ASN A 182 0.77 17.94 -13.77
CA ASN A 182 1.13 17.84 -12.36
C ASN A 182 -0.10 17.96 -11.47
N MET A 183 -0.83 16.86 -11.30
CA MET A 183 -2.03 16.82 -10.46
C MET A 183 -1.69 16.61 -8.98
N ALA A 184 -2.24 17.40 -8.07
CA ALA A 184 -2.21 17.07 -6.64
C ALA A 184 -3.63 16.78 -6.14
N LEU A 185 -3.75 15.94 -5.11
CA LEU A 185 -5.01 15.52 -4.53
C LEU A 185 -5.13 16.07 -3.11
N TYR A 186 -6.31 16.54 -2.76
CA TYR A 186 -6.64 16.93 -1.40
C TYR A 186 -7.29 15.74 -0.70
N LEU A 187 -6.56 15.09 0.19
CA LEU A 187 -7.01 13.90 0.92
C LEU A 187 -7.62 14.31 2.25
N CYS A 188 -8.66 13.60 2.67
CA CYS A 188 -9.30 13.78 3.97
C CYS A 188 -9.84 12.46 4.53
N GLN A 189 -10.07 12.42 5.83
CA GLN A 189 -10.82 11.36 6.49
C GLN A 189 -12.32 11.68 6.45
N ALA A 190 -13.13 10.65 6.24
CA ALA A 190 -14.60 10.73 6.29
C ALA A 190 -15.16 10.50 7.71
N ASP A 191 -14.30 10.36 8.71
CA ASP A 191 -14.63 10.13 10.12
C ASP A 191 -13.93 11.18 11.00
N ASN A 192 -14.24 11.22 12.29
CA ASN A 192 -13.64 12.17 13.25
C ASN A 192 -12.23 11.75 13.73
N GLY A 193 -11.52 10.94 12.94
CA GLY A 193 -10.26 10.30 13.32
C GLY A 193 -10.45 8.86 13.79
N GLY A 194 -9.36 8.09 13.70
CA GLY A 194 -9.31 6.66 14.00
C GLY A 194 -9.37 6.31 15.49
N PRO A 195 -9.28 5.01 15.84
CA PRO A 195 -9.12 4.58 17.22
C PRO A 195 -7.90 5.29 17.81
N ASN A 196 -7.89 5.52 19.12
CA ASN A 196 -6.71 6.10 19.76
C ASN A 196 -5.53 5.13 19.56
N ILE A 197 -4.58 5.51 18.71
CA ILE A 197 -3.42 4.68 18.38
C ILE A 197 -2.32 5.00 19.39
N ASP A 198 -1.78 3.96 20.03
CA ASP A 198 -0.57 4.10 20.84
C ASP A 198 0.65 4.03 19.91
N HIS A 199 1.12 5.20 19.47
CA HIS A 199 2.23 5.31 18.53
C HIS A 199 3.53 4.73 19.09
N ASP A 200 3.79 4.89 20.39
CA ASP A 200 5.02 4.43 21.02
C ASP A 200 4.99 2.90 21.17
N SER A 201 3.83 2.32 21.50
CA SER A 201 3.65 0.87 21.50
C SER A 201 3.82 0.26 20.10
N LEU A 202 3.34 0.92 19.04
CA LEU A 202 3.57 0.46 17.67
C LEU A 202 5.05 0.57 17.29
N ALA A 203 5.72 1.66 17.67
CA ALA A 203 7.15 1.81 17.44
C ALA A 203 7.97 0.73 18.17
N GLN A 204 7.58 0.37 19.38
CA GLN A 204 8.20 -0.73 20.12
C GLN A 204 7.98 -2.08 19.43
N GLN A 205 6.75 -2.35 18.98
CA GLN A 205 6.36 -3.62 18.36
C GLN A 205 6.98 -3.84 16.98
N PHE A 206 7.14 -2.78 16.18
CA PHE A 206 7.58 -2.88 14.79
C PHE A 206 9.00 -2.35 14.57
N ALA A 207 9.79 -2.21 15.63
CA ALA A 207 11.18 -1.78 15.55
C ALA A 207 12.02 -2.81 14.78
N PRO A 208 12.91 -2.40 13.86
CA PRO A 208 13.68 -3.33 13.04
C PRO A 208 14.81 -4.00 13.84
N ARG A 209 15.17 -5.21 13.43
CA ARG A 209 16.49 -5.79 13.75
C ARG A 209 17.47 -5.36 12.67
N LEU A 210 18.64 -4.86 13.07
CA LEU A 210 19.76 -4.67 12.14
C LEU A 210 20.68 -5.88 12.21
N ARG A 211 21.05 -6.46 11.06
CA ARG A 211 22.06 -7.52 10.96
C ARG A 211 23.29 -6.99 10.25
N PHE A 212 24.45 -7.17 10.87
CA PHE A 212 25.71 -6.64 10.37
C PHE A 212 26.51 -7.69 9.59
N ASP A 213 27.29 -7.21 8.62
CA ASP A 213 28.17 -8.01 7.78
C ASP A 213 29.28 -8.74 8.56
N GLN A 214 29.71 -9.89 8.04
CA GLN A 214 30.63 -10.83 8.68
C GLN A 214 31.79 -11.42 7.85
N GLU A 215 32.03 -11.04 6.59
CA GLU A 215 32.98 -11.73 5.70
C GLU A 215 34.37 -12.04 6.26
N THR A 216 34.73 -13.29 6.56
CA THR A 216 35.92 -13.64 7.36
C THR A 216 37.29 -13.61 6.64
N THR A 217 37.38 -13.47 5.31
CA THR A 217 38.68 -13.25 4.62
C THR A 217 39.12 -11.80 4.65
N THR A 218 38.20 -10.89 5.00
CA THR A 218 38.45 -9.49 5.37
C THR A 218 37.81 -9.12 6.74
N GLY A 219 37.36 -10.12 7.49
CA GLY A 219 36.59 -10.04 8.73
C GLY A 219 35.16 -9.49 8.61
N SER A 220 34.28 -9.92 9.53
CA SER A 220 33.18 -9.12 10.13
C SER A 220 33.64 -7.83 10.83
N GLY A 221 34.85 -7.42 10.54
CA GLY A 221 35.84 -7.18 11.58
C GLY A 221 37.04 -6.51 10.99
N ASP A 222 36.83 -5.69 9.96
CA ASP A 222 37.76 -4.61 9.75
C ASP A 222 37.70 -3.73 11.00
N SER A 223 38.80 -3.71 11.75
CA SER A 223 39.09 -2.77 12.84
C SER A 223 38.93 -1.28 12.46
N GLY A 224 38.38 -0.97 11.28
CA GLY A 224 38.12 0.34 10.71
C GLY A 224 36.65 0.71 10.45
N LYS A 225 35.67 -0.19 10.60
CA LYS A 225 34.24 0.10 10.30
C LYS A 225 33.41 0.34 11.56
N CYS A 226 32.37 1.18 11.45
CA CYS A 226 31.64 1.71 12.60
C CYS A 226 30.26 1.06 12.70
N PHE A 227 29.93 0.54 13.88
CA PHE A 227 28.57 0.25 14.29
C PHE A 227 27.79 1.56 14.53
N PRO A 228 26.45 1.48 14.65
CA PRO A 228 25.64 2.60 15.14
C PRO A 228 26.21 3.21 16.43
N SER A 229 26.05 4.51 16.59
CA SER A 229 26.62 5.33 17.66
C SER A 229 25.55 6.21 18.31
N ASP A 230 25.80 6.69 19.51
CA ASP A 230 24.90 7.63 20.19
C ASP A 230 25.06 9.05 19.62
N ALA A 231 24.00 9.59 19.01
CA ALA A 231 23.99 10.91 18.39
C ALA A 231 24.24 12.05 19.39
N GLY A 232 23.69 11.98 20.60
CA GLY A 232 23.90 13.02 21.63
C GLY A 232 25.34 13.08 22.13
N SER A 233 25.96 11.91 22.29
CA SER A 233 27.35 11.74 22.66
C SER A 233 28.27 12.25 21.54
N TYR A 234 27.94 11.96 20.28
CA TYR A 234 28.64 12.52 19.14
C TYR A 234 28.57 14.05 19.12
N PHE A 235 27.36 14.60 19.23
CA PHE A 235 27.12 16.04 19.22
C PHE A 235 27.96 16.76 20.30
N THR A 236 27.94 16.22 21.52
CA THR A 236 28.68 16.77 22.66
C THR A 236 30.20 16.68 22.44
N GLN A 237 30.70 15.54 21.95
CA GLN A 237 32.13 15.33 21.75
C GLN A 237 32.69 16.11 20.55
N ARG A 238 31.90 16.29 19.49
CA ARG A 238 32.26 17.17 18.37
C ARG A 238 32.39 18.62 18.81
N ALA A 239 31.47 19.10 19.65
CA ALA A 239 31.59 20.42 20.27
C ALA A 239 32.84 20.56 21.16
N ALA A 240 33.29 19.46 21.77
CA ALA A 240 34.55 19.40 22.54
C ALA A 240 35.81 19.22 21.68
N GLY A 241 35.69 19.15 20.34
CA GLY A 241 36.81 19.07 19.41
C GLY A 241 37.29 17.65 19.05
N ALA A 242 36.57 16.59 19.46
CA ALA A 242 36.91 15.22 19.06
C ALA A 242 36.77 15.05 17.54
N SER A 243 37.70 14.38 16.86
CA SER A 243 37.59 14.16 15.40
C SER A 243 36.52 13.12 15.07
N PRO A 244 35.80 13.23 13.94
CA PRO A 244 34.80 12.24 13.53
C PRO A 244 35.30 10.79 13.55
N GLN A 245 36.51 10.55 13.02
CA GLN A 245 37.12 9.22 12.99
C GLN A 245 37.34 8.61 14.38
N SER A 246 37.61 9.45 15.39
CA SER A 246 37.81 9.00 16.77
C SER A 246 36.51 8.57 17.45
N LEU A 247 35.37 9.01 16.92
CA LEU A 247 34.03 8.71 17.44
C LEU A 247 33.38 7.49 16.78
N CYS A 248 34.06 6.86 15.81
CA CYS A 248 33.64 5.62 15.19
C CYS A 248 33.44 4.52 16.24
N ASN A 249 32.20 4.05 16.43
CA ASN A 249 31.93 2.94 17.33
C ASN A 249 32.40 1.61 16.75
N LYS A 250 33.49 1.06 17.27
CA LYS A 250 34.05 -0.25 16.84
C LYS A 250 33.74 -1.36 17.84
N ASP A 251 33.01 -1.06 18.90
CA ASP A 251 32.76 -1.97 20.00
C ASP A 251 31.38 -2.62 19.85
N TYR A 252 31.36 -3.84 19.31
CA TYR A 252 30.13 -4.62 19.22
C TYR A 252 29.49 -4.88 20.59
N SER A 253 30.26 -4.87 21.69
CA SER A 253 29.67 -5.05 23.02
C SER A 253 28.73 -3.92 23.40
N SER A 254 28.93 -2.70 22.87
CA SER A 254 27.97 -1.60 23.03
C SER A 254 26.62 -1.89 22.35
N ILE A 255 26.66 -2.64 21.25
CA ILE A 255 25.47 -3.07 20.51
C ILE A 255 24.80 -4.24 21.24
N SER A 256 25.54 -5.31 21.56
CA SER A 256 24.98 -6.50 22.21
C SER A 256 24.49 -6.25 23.64
N ASN A 257 24.97 -5.20 24.30
CA ASN A 257 24.49 -4.76 25.61
C ASN A 257 23.42 -3.65 25.53
N ASN A 258 22.87 -3.35 24.35
CA ASN A 258 21.81 -2.37 24.11
C ASN A 258 22.15 -0.94 24.58
N GLN A 259 23.42 -0.54 24.54
CA GLN A 259 23.86 0.77 25.04
C GLN A 259 23.65 1.89 24.02
N VAL A 260 23.59 1.55 22.74
CA VAL A 260 23.41 2.52 21.66
C VAL A 260 21.91 2.71 21.38
N PRO A 261 21.39 3.95 21.43
CA PRO A 261 19.99 4.22 21.14
C PRO A 261 19.69 4.19 19.64
N ILE A 262 18.48 3.75 19.31
CA ILE A 262 17.87 3.95 18.00
C ILE A 262 16.76 4.97 18.10
N TYR A 263 16.74 5.87 17.13
CA TYR A 263 15.88 7.05 17.17
C TYR A 263 14.64 6.82 16.33
N TYR A 264 13.48 7.27 16.78
CA TYR A 264 12.26 7.12 15.99
C TYR A 264 11.34 8.32 16.10
N ASP A 265 10.44 8.42 15.13
CA ASP A 265 9.26 9.27 15.20
C ASP A 265 8.15 8.66 14.33
N THR A 266 6.91 9.06 14.60
CA THR A 266 5.70 8.43 14.06
C THR A 266 4.76 9.47 13.48
N ALA A 267 4.09 9.10 12.40
CA ALA A 267 3.04 9.89 11.79
C ALA A 267 1.83 9.01 11.51
N GLN A 268 0.67 9.41 12.02
CA GLN A 268 -0.59 8.83 11.59
C GLN A 268 -0.89 9.37 10.19
N VAL A 269 -0.88 8.47 9.20
CA VAL A 269 -1.03 8.78 7.77
C VAL A 269 -2.41 8.36 7.23
N GLY A 270 -3.26 7.76 8.07
CA GLY A 270 -4.66 7.45 7.77
C GLY A 270 -5.39 7.09 9.07
N THR A 271 -6.67 6.72 8.97
CA THR A 271 -7.48 6.40 10.17
C THR A 271 -6.87 5.26 10.98
N ASN A 272 -6.40 4.20 10.32
CA ASN A 272 -5.75 3.05 10.97
C ASN A 272 -4.34 2.78 10.46
N ALA A 273 -3.71 3.80 9.87
CA ALA A 273 -2.40 3.68 9.23
C ALA A 273 -1.38 4.59 9.94
N VAL A 274 -0.29 4.01 10.41
CA VAL A 274 0.82 4.71 11.04
C VAL A 274 2.10 4.40 10.29
N LEU A 275 2.79 5.45 9.87
CA LEU A 275 4.17 5.37 9.38
C LEU A 275 5.10 5.62 10.56
N ILE A 276 6.07 4.72 10.74
CA ILE A 276 7.08 4.85 11.77
C ILE A 276 8.43 4.86 11.07
N ARG A 277 9.29 5.81 11.42
CA ARG A 277 10.65 5.86 10.89
C ARG A 277 11.63 5.69 12.03
N TYR A 278 12.60 4.81 11.79
CA TYR A 278 13.73 4.55 12.65
C TYR A 278 14.98 5.08 11.99
N TRP A 279 15.82 5.73 12.79
CA TRP A 279 17.10 6.27 12.38
C TRP A 279 18.22 5.70 13.23
N PHE A 280 19.29 5.33 12.55
CA PHE A 280 20.52 4.80 13.11
C PHE A 280 21.62 5.81 12.81
N PHE A 281 22.27 6.28 13.86
CA PHE A 281 23.31 7.29 13.72
C PHE A 281 24.67 6.62 13.58
N TYR A 282 25.47 7.05 12.60
CA TYR A 282 26.85 6.61 12.43
C TYR A 282 27.78 7.81 12.60
N ALA A 283 28.69 7.73 13.58
CA ALA A 283 29.62 8.80 13.90
C ALA A 283 30.77 8.97 12.89
N TRP A 284 30.92 8.02 11.94
CA TRP A 284 31.91 8.09 10.88
C TRP A 284 31.56 7.11 9.77
N GLN A 285 31.78 7.53 8.52
CA GLN A 285 31.76 6.63 7.37
C GLN A 285 33.02 6.84 6.54
N SER A 286 33.76 5.75 6.33
CA SER A 286 34.95 5.76 5.47
C SER A 286 34.57 5.85 4.00
N THR A 287 35.45 6.41 3.18
CA THR A 287 35.26 6.51 1.71
C THR A 287 35.03 5.14 1.10
N CYS A 288 33.98 5.04 0.30
CA CYS A 288 33.61 3.85 -0.46
C CYS A 288 34.41 3.71 -1.77
N PHE A 289 34.78 4.83 -2.43
CA PHE A 289 35.58 4.91 -3.67
C PHE A 289 36.34 6.25 -3.78
N LEU A 290 37.25 6.37 -4.75
CA LEU A 290 38.07 7.57 -5.03
C LEU A 290 37.28 8.82 -5.48
N SER A 291 35.98 8.70 -5.79
CA SER A 291 35.15 9.78 -6.36
C SER A 291 33.97 10.23 -5.48
N PHE A 292 33.72 9.60 -4.32
CA PHE A 292 32.73 10.04 -3.33
C PHE A 292 33.40 10.15 -1.95
N GLY A 293 33.11 11.24 -1.24
CA GLY A 293 33.79 11.61 0.01
C GLY A 293 33.50 10.67 1.18
N SER A 294 34.31 10.82 2.24
CA SER A 294 33.94 10.30 3.56
C SER A 294 32.97 11.26 4.23
N HIS A 295 32.18 10.76 5.17
CA HIS A 295 31.25 11.59 5.94
C HIS A 295 31.64 11.60 7.41
N ALA A 296 31.61 12.80 7.99
CA ALA A 296 31.88 13.02 9.40
C ALA A 296 30.79 12.43 10.30
N ALA A 297 29.57 12.27 9.80
CA ALA A 297 28.48 11.56 10.43
C ALA A 297 27.48 11.13 9.34
N ASP A 298 26.64 10.16 9.65
CA ASP A 298 25.52 9.81 8.79
C ASP A 298 24.28 9.36 9.57
N TRP A 299 23.12 9.57 8.95
CA TRP A 299 21.82 9.11 9.43
C TRP A 299 21.26 8.13 8.42
N GLU A 300 21.28 6.85 8.80
CA GLU A 300 20.64 5.79 8.03
C GLU A 300 19.29 5.45 8.65
N GLY A 301 18.40 4.78 7.92
CA GLY A 301 17.08 4.51 8.47
C GLY A 301 16.25 3.46 7.77
N ILE A 302 15.28 2.94 8.50
CA ILE A 302 14.22 2.05 8.01
C ILE A 302 12.89 2.71 8.33
N SER A 303 11.94 2.66 7.40
CA SER A 303 10.56 3.08 7.69
C SER A 303 9.62 1.88 7.57
N VAL A 304 8.64 1.81 8.46
CA VAL A 304 7.65 0.74 8.48
C VAL A 304 6.26 1.35 8.44
N LEU A 305 5.36 0.71 7.71
CA LEU A 305 3.94 1.06 7.72
C LEU A 305 3.17 -0.04 8.41
N VAL A 306 2.42 0.42 9.40
CA VAL A 306 1.46 -0.36 10.14
C VAL A 306 0.08 0.03 9.66
N VAL A 307 -0.70 -0.94 9.20
CA VAL A 307 -2.11 -0.74 8.85
C VAL A 307 -2.92 -1.75 9.62
N ASN A 308 -3.96 -1.27 10.30
CA ASN A 308 -4.81 -2.12 11.14
C ASN A 308 -3.99 -2.92 12.17
N GLY A 309 -3.02 -2.26 12.82
CA GLY A 309 -2.13 -2.87 13.81
C GLY A 309 -1.20 -3.95 13.28
N GLN A 310 -1.05 -4.07 11.95
CA GLN A 310 -0.19 -5.08 11.31
C GLN A 310 0.88 -4.43 10.44
N LEU A 311 2.09 -4.98 10.48
CA LEU A 311 3.16 -4.64 9.54
C LEU A 311 2.70 -4.97 8.11
N LYS A 312 2.69 -3.97 7.23
CA LYS A 312 2.36 -4.16 5.82
C LYS A 312 3.59 -4.10 4.93
N ARG A 313 4.39 -3.04 5.08
CA ARG A 313 5.49 -2.73 4.18
C ARG A 313 6.68 -2.17 4.96
N VAL A 314 7.88 -2.36 4.43
CA VAL A 314 9.15 -1.83 4.98
C VAL A 314 9.93 -1.10 3.87
N ALA A 315 10.40 0.12 4.17
CA ALA A 315 11.34 0.88 3.36
C ALA A 315 12.73 0.67 3.91
N PHE A 316 13.61 0.22 3.03
CA PHE A 316 15.03 0.08 3.30
C PHE A 316 15.73 1.26 2.62
N SER A 317 16.43 2.07 3.41
CA SER A 317 17.20 3.22 2.90
C SER A 317 18.59 2.77 2.49
N GLN A 318 19.08 3.30 1.37
CA GLN A 318 20.41 3.05 0.85
C GLN A 318 21.03 4.39 0.49
N HIS A 319 21.97 4.86 1.29
CA HIS A 319 22.52 6.21 1.15
C HIS A 319 21.39 7.24 1.08
N SER A 320 21.29 7.89 -0.06
CA SER A 320 20.40 8.99 -0.33
C SER A 320 19.11 8.55 -1.04
N GLY A 321 18.98 7.26 -1.38
CA GLY A 321 17.78 6.63 -1.95
C GLY A 321 17.13 5.61 -1.01
N TRP A 322 16.04 5.00 -1.45
CA TRP A 322 15.32 3.95 -0.71
C TRP A 322 14.53 3.07 -1.68
N TYR A 323 14.06 1.93 -1.19
CA TYR A 323 13.06 1.08 -1.86
C TYR A 323 12.18 0.39 -0.81
N SER A 324 11.01 -0.11 -1.21
CA SER A 324 10.08 -0.77 -0.30
C SER A 324 9.79 -2.22 -0.67
N LYS A 325 9.43 -3.03 0.33
CA LYS A 325 9.01 -4.42 0.18
C LYS A 325 7.76 -4.70 0.99
N GLU A 326 6.84 -5.48 0.44
CA GLU A 326 5.69 -6.02 1.19
C GLU A 326 6.13 -7.13 2.13
N ILE A 327 5.38 -7.31 3.21
CA ILE A 327 5.52 -8.47 4.10
C ILE A 327 5.55 -9.78 3.30
N GLY A 328 6.42 -10.71 3.71
CA GLY A 328 6.70 -11.95 2.99
C GLY A 328 7.82 -11.85 1.95
N ASN A 329 8.30 -10.65 1.62
CA ASN A 329 9.46 -10.44 0.73
C ASN A 329 10.72 -10.00 1.47
N PHE A 330 10.70 -10.08 2.80
CA PHE A 330 11.83 -9.77 3.68
C PHE A 330 11.69 -10.63 4.94
N GLN A 331 12.80 -10.83 5.65
CA GLN A 331 12.78 -11.60 6.88
C GLN A 331 12.14 -10.79 8.03
N VAL A 332 11.36 -11.47 8.85
CA VAL A 332 10.75 -10.91 10.06
C VAL A 332 11.11 -11.77 11.27
N VAL A 333 11.54 -11.14 12.36
CA VAL A 333 11.76 -11.79 13.67
C VAL A 333 10.48 -11.66 14.49
N ASP A 334 10.08 -12.77 15.11
CA ASP A 334 8.89 -12.87 15.96
C ASP A 334 7.59 -12.34 15.31
N GLY A 335 7.52 -12.40 13.98
CA GLY A 335 6.36 -12.00 13.18
C GLY A 335 6.11 -10.49 13.09
N THR A 336 6.90 -9.64 13.75
CA THR A 336 6.67 -8.17 13.79
C THR A 336 7.90 -7.32 13.52
N HIS A 337 9.12 -7.82 13.80
CA HIS A 337 10.34 -7.05 13.68
C HIS A 337 11.02 -7.28 12.32
N PRO A 338 10.96 -6.32 11.37
CA PRO A 338 11.62 -6.51 10.09
C PRO A 338 13.14 -6.52 10.23
N VAL A 339 13.80 -7.37 9.44
CA VAL A 339 15.25 -7.49 9.44
C VAL A 339 15.82 -6.61 8.33
N GLY A 340 16.68 -5.66 8.71
CA GLY A 340 17.52 -4.90 7.81
C GLY A 340 18.96 -5.41 7.84
N TYR A 341 19.46 -5.88 6.71
CA TYR A 341 20.87 -6.22 6.53
C TYR A 341 21.66 -4.94 6.24
N VAL A 342 22.69 -4.68 7.02
CA VAL A 342 23.50 -3.47 6.92
C VAL A 342 24.67 -3.72 5.99
N GLY A 343 24.76 -2.91 4.94
CA GLY A 343 25.86 -2.95 3.99
C GLY A 343 27.21 -2.60 4.64
N LYS A 344 28.25 -3.34 4.25
CA LYS A 344 29.60 -3.22 4.81
C LYS A 344 30.21 -1.83 4.66
N ASN A 345 29.96 -1.15 3.54
CA ASN A 345 30.66 0.10 3.22
C ASN A 345 29.75 1.32 3.20
N ALA A 346 28.51 1.14 2.74
CA ALA A 346 27.53 2.21 2.62
C ALA A 346 26.78 2.48 3.94
N HIS A 347 26.76 1.53 4.88
CA HIS A 347 25.84 1.50 6.02
C HIS A 347 24.34 1.53 5.64
N GLY A 348 24.02 1.48 4.35
CA GLY A 348 22.67 1.30 3.87
C GLY A 348 22.03 0.03 4.41
N THR A 349 20.70 0.05 4.50
CA THR A 349 19.88 -1.07 4.96
C THR A 349 19.25 -1.79 3.78
N PHE A 350 19.10 -3.10 3.92
CA PHE A 350 18.66 -3.98 2.84
C PHE A 350 17.72 -5.08 3.34
N HIS A 351 16.80 -5.51 2.49
CA HIS A 351 15.84 -6.56 2.80
C HIS A 351 16.41 -7.99 2.81
N ASP A 352 17.59 -8.19 2.23
CA ASP A 352 18.23 -9.48 1.98
C ASP A 352 19.72 -9.50 2.32
N ASP A 353 20.24 -10.70 2.61
CA ASP A 353 21.66 -10.98 2.56
C ASP A 353 22.14 -11.12 1.11
N GLY A 354 23.42 -10.85 0.85
CA GLY A 354 24.02 -10.91 -0.49
C GLY A 354 24.92 -9.72 -0.83
N GLY A 355 24.88 -9.29 -2.09
CA GLY A 355 25.79 -8.27 -2.64
C GLY A 355 27.08 -8.87 -3.20
N SER A 356 27.66 -8.19 -4.19
CA SER A 356 28.88 -8.63 -4.90
C SER A 356 30.17 -8.03 -4.33
N GLY A 357 30.08 -7.10 -3.37
CA GLY A 357 31.26 -6.47 -2.77
C GLY A 357 31.48 -5.00 -3.13
N GLY A 358 30.71 -4.44 -4.06
CA GLY A 358 30.86 -3.06 -4.55
C GLY A 358 30.09 -2.05 -3.69
N CYS A 359 30.48 -0.77 -3.70
CA CYS A 359 29.69 0.28 -3.04
C CYS A 359 28.52 0.83 -3.87
N LEU A 360 28.10 0.12 -4.93
CA LEU A 360 26.88 0.48 -5.63
C LEU A 360 25.67 0.07 -4.76
N TYR A 361 24.58 0.83 -4.87
CA TYR A 361 23.41 0.68 -4.00
C TYR A 361 22.80 -0.73 -4.00
N PHE A 362 23.06 -1.57 -5.00
CA PHE A 362 22.58 -2.96 -5.09
C PHE A 362 23.66 -4.02 -4.83
N GLU A 363 24.93 -3.60 -4.73
CA GLU A 363 26.10 -4.48 -4.70
C GLU A 363 26.79 -4.54 -3.33
N ASP A 364 26.41 -3.67 -2.38
CA ASP A 364 27.10 -3.60 -1.09
C ASP A 364 27.03 -4.95 -0.37
N TYR A 365 28.17 -5.34 0.18
CA TYR A 365 28.37 -6.66 0.73
C TYR A 365 27.59 -6.83 2.05
N ARG A 366 26.85 -7.93 2.16
CA ARG A 366 25.95 -8.25 3.28
C ARG A 366 25.97 -9.74 3.55
N ASN A 367 26.93 -10.22 4.33
CA ASN A 367 26.97 -11.61 4.75
C ASN A 367 26.85 -11.65 6.27
N PRO A 368 25.69 -11.97 6.85
CA PRO A 368 25.53 -12.02 8.31
C PRO A 368 26.34 -13.13 8.97
N GLY A 369 27.03 -13.99 8.22
CA GLY A 369 27.91 -15.04 8.73
C GLY A 369 27.21 -16.01 9.69
N GLY A 370 28.01 -16.71 10.50
CA GLY A 370 27.53 -17.68 11.47
C GLY A 370 27.28 -17.10 12.88
N ASN A 371 27.82 -15.92 13.19
CA ASN A 371 27.74 -15.35 14.55
C ASN A 371 26.52 -14.46 14.78
N ASP A 372 25.74 -14.15 13.73
CA ASP A 372 24.54 -13.27 13.76
C ASP A 372 24.75 -11.99 14.59
N TYR A 373 25.76 -11.18 14.26
CA TYR A 373 25.95 -9.86 14.85
C TYR A 373 24.77 -8.98 14.46
N HIS A 374 24.02 -8.57 15.48
CA HIS A 374 22.78 -7.85 15.27
C HIS A 374 22.50 -6.84 16.37
N MET A 375 21.58 -5.94 16.08
CA MET A 375 21.01 -4.99 17.00
C MET A 375 19.50 -5.11 17.00
N ASP A 376 18.95 -5.37 18.17
CA ASP A 376 17.52 -5.37 18.43
C ASP A 376 17.11 -3.98 18.88
N SER A 377 16.69 -3.15 17.91
CA SER A 377 16.50 -1.71 18.15
C SER A 377 15.47 -1.41 19.24
N TRP A 378 14.48 -2.28 19.43
CA TRP A 378 13.46 -2.16 20.47
C TRP A 378 14.03 -2.18 21.90
N ASN A 379 15.26 -2.63 22.12
CA ASN A 379 15.84 -2.63 23.46
C ASN A 379 16.31 -1.24 23.93
N ASN A 380 16.44 -0.27 23.02
CA ASN A 380 16.86 1.09 23.35
C ASN A 380 16.30 2.09 22.32
N LEU A 381 14.98 2.27 22.30
CA LEU A 381 14.32 3.25 21.44
C LEU A 381 14.20 4.62 22.11
N VAL A 382 14.52 5.66 21.36
CA VAL A 382 14.42 7.05 21.80
C VAL A 382 13.58 7.84 20.79
N ARG A 383 12.45 8.38 21.24
CA ARG A 383 11.62 9.23 20.39
C ARG A 383 12.30 10.58 20.15
N LEU A 384 12.48 10.95 18.88
CA LEU A 384 12.93 12.27 18.50
C LEU A 384 11.84 13.30 18.76
N ARG A 385 12.21 14.43 19.34
CA ARG A 385 11.28 15.47 19.77
C ARG A 385 11.97 16.82 19.82
N ARG A 386 11.20 17.89 19.67
CA ARG A 386 11.64 19.28 19.86
C ARG A 386 10.97 19.84 21.11
N GLY A 387 11.61 20.81 21.75
CA GLY A 387 11.05 21.50 22.91
C GLY A 387 12.08 21.79 23.98
N SER A 388 11.70 22.62 24.95
CA SER A 388 12.57 23.03 26.06
C SER A 388 13.01 21.89 26.98
N ASP A 389 12.32 20.76 26.92
CA ASP A 389 12.59 19.55 27.69
C ASP A 389 13.39 18.49 26.88
N ALA A 390 13.71 18.77 25.61
CA ALA A 390 14.57 17.94 24.77
C ALA A 390 16.05 18.35 24.91
N PRO A 391 17.00 17.41 24.83
CA PRO A 391 18.44 17.72 24.81
C PRO A 391 18.81 18.67 23.67
N ASP A 392 19.85 19.48 23.85
CA ASP A 392 20.29 20.49 22.87
C ASP A 392 20.51 19.92 21.47
N TRP A 393 21.08 18.72 21.36
CA TRP A 393 21.32 18.06 20.07
C TRP A 393 20.01 17.76 19.33
N MET A 394 18.94 17.41 20.04
CA MET A 394 17.61 17.19 19.44
C MET A 394 16.96 18.50 19.03
N ASN A 395 17.38 19.65 19.57
CA ASN A 395 16.89 20.98 19.19
C ASN A 395 17.78 21.68 18.15
N CYS A 396 18.91 21.09 17.79
CA CYS A 396 19.80 21.61 16.76
C CYS A 396 19.10 21.65 15.39
N GLN A 397 19.23 22.80 14.69
CA GLN A 397 18.55 23.06 13.43
C GLN A 397 19.48 23.55 12.32
N GLY A 398 19.05 23.34 11.08
CA GLY A 398 19.73 23.72 9.86
C GLY A 398 20.79 22.71 9.43
N ASP A 399 21.31 22.94 8.22
CA ASP A 399 22.27 22.06 7.57
C ASP A 399 23.57 21.93 8.38
N ALA A 400 23.92 22.92 9.20
CA ALA A 400 25.11 22.88 10.05
C ALA A 400 25.05 21.80 11.16
N CYS A 401 23.88 21.25 11.46
CA CYS A 401 23.74 20.21 12.47
C CYS A 401 24.48 18.93 12.07
N PHE A 402 25.08 18.23 13.05
CA PHE A 402 25.80 16.97 12.82
C PHE A 402 26.83 17.05 11.67
N ASP A 403 27.69 18.06 11.69
CA ASP A 403 28.76 18.23 10.70
C ASP A 403 28.27 18.41 9.26
N GLY A 404 27.16 19.11 9.06
CA GLY A 404 26.68 19.46 7.73
C GLY A 404 25.58 18.54 7.17
N ILE A 405 25.22 17.46 7.89
CA ILE A 405 24.23 16.49 7.40
C ILE A 405 22.80 16.86 7.83
N GLY A 406 22.63 17.76 8.80
CA GLY A 406 21.32 18.18 9.28
C GLY A 406 20.65 17.15 10.21
N HIS A 407 19.59 17.58 10.87
CA HIS A 407 18.82 16.74 11.80
C HIS A 407 17.74 15.92 11.05
N PRO A 408 17.51 14.64 11.37
CA PRO A 408 16.55 13.78 10.64
C PRO A 408 15.11 14.33 10.60
N MET A 409 14.67 15.02 11.66
CA MET A 409 13.35 15.69 11.71
C MET A 409 13.20 16.89 10.76
N GLU A 410 14.29 17.42 10.18
CA GLU A 410 14.25 18.62 9.32
C GLU A 410 14.29 18.32 7.82
N ARG A 411 14.59 17.07 7.45
CA ARG A 411 14.75 16.67 6.05
C ARG A 411 13.43 16.57 5.27
N GLY A 412 12.40 17.34 5.65
CA GLY A 412 11.07 17.44 5.03
C GLY A 412 9.95 16.93 5.94
N ASP A 413 8.86 17.68 6.04
CA ASP A 413 7.69 17.37 6.88
C ASP A 413 7.07 16.02 6.50
N TRP A 414 6.58 15.27 7.49
CA TRP A 414 5.88 13.99 7.33
C TRP A 414 4.65 14.08 6.41
N ARG A 415 4.15 15.30 6.16
CA ARG A 415 2.80 15.60 5.66
C ARG A 415 2.71 15.98 4.18
N SER A 416 3.83 16.21 3.50
CA SER A 416 3.85 16.70 2.10
C SER A 416 4.40 15.70 1.09
N ARG A 417 4.56 14.43 1.45
CA ARG A 417 5.46 13.48 0.75
C ARG A 417 4.76 12.39 -0.06
N ALA A 418 3.77 12.78 -0.85
CA ALA A 418 3.17 11.91 -1.85
C ALA A 418 3.75 12.25 -3.23
N GLY A 419 4.42 11.30 -3.87
CA GLY A 419 4.95 11.43 -5.23
C GLY A 419 6.12 10.48 -5.43
N CYS A 420 6.15 9.75 -6.54
CA CYS A 420 7.37 9.09 -6.99
C CYS A 420 8.23 10.13 -7.72
N GLY A 421 9.53 9.90 -7.84
CA GLY A 421 10.37 10.63 -8.79
C GLY A 421 10.54 9.81 -10.07
N SER A 422 11.19 10.42 -11.06
CA SER A 422 11.29 10.02 -12.48
C SER A 422 11.81 8.61 -12.80
N ASP A 423 12.20 7.82 -11.80
CA ASP A 423 12.72 6.46 -11.98
C ASP A 423 11.76 5.36 -11.48
N GLY A 424 10.54 5.73 -11.07
CA GLY A 424 9.50 4.79 -10.62
C GLY A 424 9.89 3.99 -9.36
N CYS A 425 9.00 3.13 -8.88
CA CYS A 425 9.24 2.23 -7.72
C CYS A 425 10.30 1.14 -7.99
N GLY A 426 11.18 1.35 -8.95
CA GLY A 426 12.20 0.43 -9.39
C GLY A 426 13.48 1.18 -9.72
N LYS A 427 14.22 1.55 -8.67
CA LYS A 427 15.67 1.90 -8.63
C LYS A 427 16.02 3.40 -8.63
N SER A 428 16.58 3.81 -7.49
CA SER A 428 17.65 4.81 -7.33
C SER A 428 17.43 6.25 -7.80
N SER A 429 16.90 7.10 -6.91
CA SER A 429 17.27 8.52 -6.89
C SER A 429 16.95 9.21 -5.54
N VAL A 430 17.63 10.33 -5.32
CA VAL A 430 17.82 11.04 -4.05
C VAL A 430 16.88 12.21 -3.92
N GLY A 431 16.19 12.28 -2.77
CA GLY A 431 15.44 13.45 -2.33
C GLY A 431 13.96 13.40 -2.70
N GLY A 432 13.10 13.63 -1.71
CA GLY A 432 11.68 13.85 -1.92
C GLY A 432 10.79 13.06 -0.97
N ASN A 433 10.46 11.81 -1.32
CA ASN A 433 9.27 11.16 -0.77
C ASN A 433 9.57 9.75 -0.30
N ILE A 434 8.71 9.14 0.52
CA ILE A 434 8.75 7.71 0.85
C ILE A 434 7.50 7.11 0.18
N PRO A 435 7.59 6.01 -0.60
CA PRO A 435 6.55 5.51 -1.53
C PRO A 435 5.34 4.91 -0.80
N PHE A 436 5.38 4.95 0.53
CA PHE A 436 4.47 4.27 1.43
C PHE A 436 3.04 4.81 1.41
N VAL A 437 2.88 6.10 1.17
CA VAL A 437 1.58 6.78 1.23
C VAL A 437 0.83 6.65 -0.10
N ASN A 438 1.53 6.39 -1.20
CA ASN A 438 0.96 6.36 -2.56
C ASN A 438 0.36 5.01 -2.96
N ASP A 439 0.55 3.95 -2.18
CA ASP A 439 -0.14 2.66 -2.36
C ASP A 439 0.00 1.76 -1.12
N PRO A 440 -0.46 2.17 0.07
CA PRO A 440 -0.17 1.47 1.33
C PRO A 440 -0.75 0.06 1.42
N THR A 441 -1.66 -0.29 0.51
CA THR A 441 -2.33 -1.59 0.45
C THR A 441 -2.03 -2.36 -0.83
N GLY A 442 -1.11 -1.93 -1.69
CA GLY A 442 -0.84 -2.60 -2.97
C GLY A 442 -2.07 -2.76 -3.87
N SER A 443 -3.04 -1.84 -3.80
CA SER A 443 -4.43 -2.02 -4.22
C SER A 443 -4.65 -2.23 -5.72
N ASP A 444 -3.60 -2.24 -6.53
CA ASP A 444 -3.71 -2.64 -7.93
C ASP A 444 -4.07 -4.10 -8.09
N PHE A 445 -3.65 -4.91 -7.13
CA PHE A 445 -3.78 -6.35 -7.22
C PHE A 445 -4.22 -6.92 -5.89
N SER A 446 -4.95 -8.02 -5.98
CA SER A 446 -5.34 -8.82 -4.84
C SER A 446 -4.93 -10.27 -5.06
N THR A 447 -4.55 -10.94 -3.98
CA THR A 447 -4.60 -12.38 -3.90
C THR A 447 -6.06 -12.82 -3.69
N ILE A 448 -6.49 -13.83 -4.45
CA ILE A 448 -7.86 -14.38 -4.38
C ILE A 448 -7.80 -15.75 -3.70
N TRP A 449 -8.31 -15.85 -2.49
CA TRP A 449 -8.26 -17.05 -1.64
C TRP A 449 -9.53 -17.87 -1.76
N ALA A 450 -9.42 -19.17 -2.01
CA ALA A 450 -10.53 -20.10 -1.93
C ALA A 450 -10.80 -20.49 -0.47
N LYS A 451 -12.05 -20.32 0.01
CA LYS A 451 -12.41 -20.52 1.43
C LYS A 451 -12.16 -21.95 1.90
N HIS A 452 -12.50 -22.96 1.09
CA HIS A 452 -12.46 -24.37 1.51
C HIS A 452 -11.05 -24.92 1.67
N SER A 453 -10.07 -24.43 0.91
CA SER A 453 -8.71 -24.97 0.86
C SER A 453 -7.65 -24.05 1.47
N GLY A 454 -7.93 -22.76 1.62
CA GLY A 454 -6.92 -21.76 1.98
C GLY A 454 -5.84 -21.56 0.91
N ARG A 455 -6.06 -22.06 -0.31
CA ARG A 455 -5.19 -21.87 -1.48
C ARG A 455 -5.61 -20.62 -2.26
N VAL A 456 -4.73 -20.17 -3.16
CA VAL A 456 -4.94 -18.92 -3.92
C VAL A 456 -5.09 -19.21 -5.41
N LEU A 457 -5.85 -18.38 -6.12
CA LEU A 457 -5.95 -18.47 -7.58
C LEU A 457 -4.62 -18.13 -8.24
N ASP A 458 -4.19 -18.99 -9.15
CA ASP A 458 -2.87 -19.03 -9.77
C ASP A 458 -3.00 -19.32 -11.27
N VAL A 459 -2.24 -18.59 -12.10
CA VAL A 459 -2.06 -18.94 -13.51
C VAL A 459 -0.92 -19.95 -13.65
N GLY A 460 -1.23 -21.11 -14.22
CA GLY A 460 -0.31 -22.25 -14.30
C GLY A 460 1.06 -21.91 -14.89
N GLY A 461 2.10 -22.16 -14.08
CA GLY A 461 3.51 -22.00 -14.46
C GLY A 461 3.92 -20.55 -14.75
N ALA A 462 3.15 -19.56 -14.26
CA ALA A 462 3.35 -18.14 -14.57
C ALA A 462 3.46 -17.85 -16.08
N SER A 463 2.84 -18.70 -16.92
CA SER A 463 2.87 -18.53 -18.37
C SER A 463 2.13 -17.26 -18.77
N THR A 464 2.58 -16.58 -19.82
CA THR A 464 1.91 -15.42 -20.41
C THR A 464 1.10 -15.78 -21.66
N SER A 465 1.01 -17.07 -22.02
CA SER A 465 0.27 -17.56 -23.18
C SER A 465 -1.24 -17.57 -22.95
N ASP A 466 -2.02 -17.43 -24.03
CA ASP A 466 -3.48 -17.60 -23.98
C ASP A 466 -3.88 -19.05 -23.65
N SER A 467 -5.08 -19.21 -23.11
CA SER A 467 -5.70 -20.51 -22.80
C SER A 467 -4.94 -21.35 -21.78
N VAL A 468 -4.13 -20.72 -20.93
CA VAL A 468 -3.49 -21.36 -19.78
C VAL A 468 -4.50 -21.47 -18.64
N ASN A 469 -4.50 -22.61 -17.96
CA ASN A 469 -5.42 -22.87 -16.84
C ASN A 469 -5.22 -21.87 -15.71
N ILE A 470 -6.35 -21.46 -15.12
CA ILE A 470 -6.38 -20.90 -13.78
C ILE A 470 -6.76 -22.04 -12.83
N TRP A 471 -6.00 -22.20 -11.77
CA TRP A 471 -6.20 -23.23 -10.75
C TRP A 471 -5.89 -22.64 -9.37
N GLN A 472 -6.06 -23.43 -8.32
CA GLN A 472 -5.56 -23.06 -7.00
C GLN A 472 -4.14 -23.58 -6.76
N TRP A 473 -3.35 -22.84 -5.99
CA TRP A 473 -2.02 -23.22 -5.56
C TRP A 473 -1.68 -22.70 -4.16
N ALA A 474 -0.58 -23.18 -3.57
CA ALA A 474 0.02 -22.61 -2.38
C ALA A 474 0.27 -21.11 -2.59
N ASN A 475 0.02 -20.27 -1.59
CA ASN A 475 0.39 -18.86 -1.69
C ASN A 475 1.92 -18.74 -1.68
N LEU A 476 2.49 -18.36 -2.82
CA LEU A 476 3.91 -18.09 -3.03
C LEU A 476 4.18 -16.59 -3.11
N ASN A 477 3.14 -15.75 -2.97
CA ASN A 477 3.20 -14.31 -3.17
C ASN A 477 3.79 -13.92 -4.56
N ALA A 478 3.61 -14.80 -5.54
CA ALA A 478 4.12 -14.62 -6.90
C ALA A 478 3.19 -13.74 -7.74
N ASP A 479 3.72 -13.07 -8.76
CA ASP A 479 2.93 -12.14 -9.59
C ASP A 479 1.83 -12.84 -10.41
N ASN A 480 1.94 -14.14 -10.69
CA ASN A 480 0.88 -14.94 -11.31
C ASN A 480 -0.26 -15.33 -10.37
N GLN A 481 -0.18 -14.91 -9.09
CA GLN A 481 -1.20 -15.09 -8.04
C GLN A 481 -1.84 -13.75 -7.62
N LYS A 482 -1.54 -12.68 -8.36
CA LYS A 482 -1.98 -11.31 -8.09
C LYS A 482 -2.92 -10.86 -9.20
N TRP A 483 -4.09 -10.37 -8.83
CA TRP A 483 -5.21 -10.12 -9.74
C TRP A 483 -5.74 -8.70 -9.59
N SER A 484 -5.82 -7.97 -10.69
CA SER A 484 -6.45 -6.65 -10.73
C SER A 484 -7.95 -6.78 -10.93
N LEU A 485 -8.71 -5.87 -10.33
CA LEU A 485 -10.16 -5.77 -10.45
C LEU A 485 -10.53 -4.42 -11.08
N GLU A 486 -11.09 -4.46 -12.30
CA GLU A 486 -11.49 -3.28 -13.07
C GLU A 486 -13.00 -3.31 -13.32
N SER A 487 -13.71 -2.26 -12.89
CA SER A 487 -15.15 -2.13 -13.10
C SER A 487 -15.45 -1.84 -14.56
N THR A 488 -16.41 -2.56 -15.14
CA THR A 488 -16.89 -2.30 -16.51
C THR A 488 -18.02 -1.25 -16.56
N GLY A 489 -18.36 -0.62 -15.44
CA GLY A 489 -19.36 0.46 -15.34
C GLY A 489 -20.83 0.01 -15.33
N ASP A 490 -21.08 -1.29 -15.48
CA ASP A 490 -22.40 -1.93 -15.53
C ASP A 490 -22.63 -2.93 -14.38
N GLY A 491 -21.88 -2.79 -13.28
CA GLY A 491 -21.95 -3.67 -12.11
C GLY A 491 -21.16 -4.97 -12.24
N TYR A 492 -20.39 -5.13 -13.31
CA TYR A 492 -19.47 -6.24 -13.54
C TYR A 492 -18.02 -5.79 -13.50
N PHE A 493 -17.14 -6.77 -13.38
CA PHE A 493 -15.70 -6.57 -13.28
C PHE A 493 -14.95 -7.44 -14.28
N LYS A 494 -13.86 -6.89 -14.80
CA LYS A 494 -12.79 -7.63 -15.44
C LYS A 494 -11.74 -7.96 -14.39
N ILE A 495 -11.27 -9.20 -14.39
CA ILE A 495 -10.25 -9.70 -13.45
C ILE A 495 -9.02 -10.09 -14.26
N SER A 496 -7.87 -9.45 -14.03
CA SER A 496 -6.66 -9.67 -14.86
C SER A 496 -5.43 -10.01 -14.03
N ALA A 497 -4.65 -11.00 -14.47
CA ALA A 497 -3.43 -11.42 -13.79
C ALA A 497 -2.31 -10.38 -13.96
N LYS A 498 -1.60 -10.08 -12.87
CA LYS A 498 -0.53 -9.06 -12.84
C LYS A 498 0.61 -9.38 -13.80
N HIS A 499 1.08 -10.62 -13.82
CA HIS A 499 2.29 -11.00 -14.57
C HIS A 499 2.09 -10.98 -16.10
N SER A 500 0.86 -11.23 -16.58
CA SER A 500 0.55 -11.35 -18.01
C SER A 500 -0.30 -10.21 -18.56
N GLY A 501 -0.98 -9.47 -17.68
CA GLY A 501 -2.00 -8.48 -18.09
C GLY A 501 -3.25 -9.12 -18.72
N LYS A 502 -3.40 -10.45 -18.66
CA LYS A 502 -4.49 -11.19 -19.31
C LYS A 502 -5.66 -11.44 -18.37
N CYS A 503 -6.84 -11.54 -18.97
CA CYS A 503 -8.11 -11.63 -18.27
C CYS A 503 -8.49 -13.06 -17.93
N MET A 504 -9.14 -13.23 -16.79
CA MET A 504 -9.90 -14.42 -16.46
C MET A 504 -11.03 -14.62 -17.48
N ASP A 505 -11.12 -15.80 -18.06
CA ASP A 505 -11.98 -16.12 -19.20
C ASP A 505 -12.63 -17.50 -19.02
N VAL A 506 -13.96 -17.56 -19.06
CA VAL A 506 -14.66 -18.83 -19.21
C VAL A 506 -14.47 -19.32 -20.64
N LYS A 507 -13.71 -20.41 -20.80
CA LYS A 507 -13.19 -20.85 -22.09
C LYS A 507 -14.29 -21.01 -23.14
N GLY A 508 -14.14 -20.27 -24.24
CA GLY A 508 -15.04 -20.33 -25.40
C GLY A 508 -16.45 -19.79 -25.13
N ALA A 509 -16.64 -19.00 -24.07
CA ALA A 509 -17.95 -18.46 -23.66
C ALA A 509 -19.04 -19.53 -23.50
N SER A 510 -18.65 -20.75 -23.11
CA SER A 510 -19.56 -21.88 -22.91
C SER A 510 -20.54 -21.61 -21.77
N ASN A 511 -21.76 -22.12 -21.89
CA ASN A 511 -22.77 -22.12 -20.81
C ASN A 511 -22.78 -23.43 -20.00
N ALA A 512 -21.91 -24.38 -20.33
CA ALA A 512 -21.88 -25.68 -19.65
C ALA A 512 -21.17 -25.57 -18.29
N GLY A 513 -21.79 -26.13 -17.25
CA GLY A 513 -21.12 -26.35 -15.97
C GLY A 513 -19.93 -27.29 -16.17
N GLY A 514 -18.83 -27.02 -15.46
CA GLY A 514 -17.55 -27.74 -15.61
C GLY A 514 -16.65 -27.16 -16.70
N THR A 515 -17.06 -26.08 -17.36
CA THR A 515 -16.19 -25.41 -18.33
C THR A 515 -15.01 -24.78 -17.58
N ASN A 516 -13.80 -25.08 -18.06
CA ASN A 516 -12.56 -24.55 -17.55
C ASN A 516 -12.47 -23.02 -17.65
N VAL A 517 -11.89 -22.42 -16.62
CA VAL A 517 -11.52 -21.00 -16.62
C VAL A 517 -10.04 -20.89 -16.92
N VAL A 518 -9.70 -20.02 -17.86
CA VAL A 518 -8.34 -19.81 -18.36
C VAL A 518 -7.98 -18.33 -18.29
N GLN A 519 -6.70 -18.01 -18.41
CA GLN A 519 -6.34 -16.65 -18.82
C GLN A 519 -6.45 -16.52 -20.35
N TYR A 520 -6.90 -15.36 -20.81
CA TYR A 520 -6.96 -15.03 -22.23
C TYR A 520 -6.76 -13.54 -22.46
N SER A 521 -6.34 -13.18 -23.67
CA SER A 521 -6.28 -11.79 -24.12
C SER A 521 -7.58 -11.04 -23.78
N CYS A 522 -7.45 -9.90 -23.12
CA CYS A 522 -8.59 -9.12 -22.63
C CYS A 522 -9.41 -8.53 -23.78
N GLY A 523 -10.72 -8.75 -23.74
CA GLY A 523 -11.69 -8.22 -24.69
C GLY A 523 -12.91 -7.61 -24.00
N SER A 524 -14.01 -7.50 -24.76
CA SER A 524 -15.29 -7.00 -24.27
C SER A 524 -16.33 -8.10 -24.01
N GLY A 525 -15.97 -9.38 -24.26
CA GLY A 525 -16.85 -10.53 -24.13
C GLY A 525 -17.43 -10.70 -22.73
N SER A 526 -18.69 -11.13 -22.64
CA SER A 526 -19.38 -11.35 -21.36
C SER A 526 -18.83 -12.53 -20.55
N ASN A 527 -18.07 -13.43 -21.18
CA ASN A 527 -17.37 -14.54 -20.52
C ASN A 527 -16.08 -14.12 -19.77
N GLN A 528 -15.69 -12.85 -19.89
CA GLN A 528 -14.58 -12.22 -19.14
C GLN A 528 -15.08 -11.17 -18.14
N ARG A 529 -16.40 -11.13 -17.89
CA ARG A 529 -17.03 -10.16 -16.99
C ARG A 529 -17.72 -10.91 -15.85
N PHE A 530 -17.36 -10.55 -14.62
CA PHE A 530 -17.82 -11.25 -13.42
C PHE A 530 -18.50 -10.27 -12.47
N GLN A 531 -19.63 -10.67 -11.91
CA GLN A 531 -20.27 -9.97 -10.81
C GLN A 531 -19.75 -10.54 -9.49
N LEU A 532 -19.44 -9.65 -8.53
CA LEU A 532 -19.11 -10.04 -7.15
C LEU A 532 -20.39 -10.08 -6.33
N LEU A 533 -20.79 -11.27 -5.89
CA LEU A 533 -21.94 -11.48 -5.01
C LEU A 533 -21.45 -11.70 -3.58
N SER A 534 -21.67 -10.72 -2.70
CA SER A 534 -21.17 -10.75 -1.32
C SER A 534 -21.95 -11.74 -0.45
N TYR A 535 -21.22 -12.46 0.41
CA TYR A 535 -21.78 -13.29 1.49
C TYR A 535 -21.88 -12.55 2.84
N GLY A 536 -21.42 -11.30 2.92
CA GLY A 536 -21.45 -10.48 4.14
C GLY A 536 -20.34 -10.78 5.16
N ASP A 537 -19.54 -11.83 4.97
CA ASP A 537 -18.40 -12.23 5.81
C ASP A 537 -17.03 -11.94 5.13
N GLY A 538 -17.02 -11.08 4.11
CA GLY A 538 -15.83 -10.75 3.30
C GLY A 538 -15.51 -11.78 2.20
N TYR A 539 -16.36 -12.79 2.01
CA TYR A 539 -16.29 -13.71 0.88
C TYR A 539 -17.28 -13.33 -0.22
N PHE A 540 -16.93 -13.73 -1.44
CA PHE A 540 -17.67 -13.46 -2.67
C PHE A 540 -17.85 -14.71 -3.50
N ALA A 541 -19.00 -14.84 -4.16
CA ALA A 541 -19.11 -15.65 -5.35
C ALA A 541 -18.80 -14.77 -6.58
N LEU A 542 -18.08 -15.33 -7.54
CA LEU A 542 -17.77 -14.68 -8.82
C LEU A 542 -18.69 -15.24 -9.89
N GLN A 543 -19.71 -14.49 -10.28
CA GLN A 543 -20.70 -14.96 -11.24
C GLN A 543 -20.38 -14.43 -12.65
N ALA A 544 -20.19 -15.33 -13.62
CA ALA A 544 -19.94 -14.96 -15.00
C ALA A 544 -21.18 -14.34 -15.66
N LYS A 545 -21.01 -13.20 -16.34
CA LYS A 545 -22.12 -12.43 -16.93
C LYS A 545 -22.87 -13.21 -18.01
N HIS A 546 -22.18 -14.01 -18.82
CA HIS A 546 -22.81 -14.71 -19.97
C HIS A 546 -23.66 -15.91 -19.57
N SER A 547 -23.27 -16.65 -18.53
CA SER A 547 -23.90 -17.91 -18.13
C SER A 547 -24.70 -17.82 -16.82
N SER A 548 -24.51 -16.75 -16.04
CA SER A 548 -25.01 -16.63 -14.65
C SER A 548 -24.52 -17.77 -13.73
N GLN A 549 -23.43 -18.45 -14.10
CA GLN A 549 -22.79 -19.49 -13.31
C GLN A 549 -21.65 -18.90 -12.45
N CYS A 550 -21.37 -19.55 -11.33
CA CYS A 550 -20.34 -19.12 -10.39
C CYS A 550 -19.02 -19.81 -10.70
N LEU A 551 -17.91 -19.15 -10.39
CA LEU A 551 -16.60 -19.79 -10.40
C LEU A 551 -16.50 -20.77 -9.23
N ASP A 552 -15.89 -21.91 -9.49
CA ASP A 552 -15.86 -23.07 -8.59
C ASP A 552 -14.49 -23.76 -8.71
N ILE A 553 -13.90 -24.15 -7.58
CA ILE A 553 -12.76 -25.07 -7.58
C ILE A 553 -13.27 -26.50 -7.75
N ALA A 554 -12.97 -27.08 -8.92
CA ALA A 554 -13.54 -28.33 -9.37
C ALA A 554 -13.44 -29.45 -8.33
N GLY A 555 -14.58 -30.02 -7.96
CA GLY A 555 -14.68 -31.12 -7.01
C GLY A 555 -14.26 -30.77 -5.58
N ALA A 556 -14.22 -29.48 -5.23
CA ALA A 556 -13.75 -28.96 -3.95
C ALA A 556 -12.34 -29.51 -3.58
N ALA A 557 -11.46 -29.63 -4.58
CA ALA A 557 -10.10 -30.12 -4.38
C ALA A 557 -9.41 -29.37 -3.24
N ALA A 558 -8.73 -30.06 -2.32
CA ALA A 558 -8.08 -29.43 -1.16
C ALA A 558 -6.60 -29.05 -1.40
N GLY A 559 -5.98 -29.63 -2.44
CA GLY A 559 -4.57 -29.45 -2.77
C GLY A 559 -4.31 -28.60 -4.01
N ASP A 560 -3.03 -28.38 -4.28
CA ASP A 560 -2.54 -27.65 -5.45
C ASP A 560 -2.99 -28.29 -6.77
N GLY A 561 -3.22 -27.45 -7.78
CA GLY A 561 -3.63 -27.87 -9.12
C GLY A 561 -5.13 -28.12 -9.31
N GLY A 562 -5.96 -27.85 -8.29
CA GLY A 562 -7.42 -27.85 -8.42
C GLY A 562 -7.89 -26.79 -9.43
N LEU A 563 -8.47 -27.23 -10.55
CA LEU A 563 -8.86 -26.34 -11.65
C LEU A 563 -10.00 -25.40 -11.26
N LEU A 564 -9.92 -24.15 -11.71
CA LEU A 564 -11.03 -23.22 -11.66
C LEU A 564 -11.95 -23.49 -12.85
N ILE A 565 -13.23 -23.72 -12.57
CA ILE A 565 -14.27 -23.94 -13.56
C ILE A 565 -15.42 -22.95 -13.32
N GLN A 566 -16.37 -22.86 -14.24
CA GLN A 566 -17.71 -22.37 -13.89
C GLN A 566 -18.62 -23.54 -13.51
N TRP A 567 -19.56 -23.29 -12.61
CA TRP A 567 -20.55 -24.26 -12.14
C TRP A 567 -21.86 -23.54 -11.77
N PRO A 568 -23.04 -24.20 -11.84
CA PRO A 568 -24.25 -23.62 -11.26
C PRO A 568 -24.01 -23.20 -9.82
N CYS A 569 -24.26 -21.93 -9.49
CA CYS A 569 -24.03 -21.35 -8.17
C CYS A 569 -24.68 -22.22 -7.07
N ALA A 570 -23.84 -22.97 -6.35
CA ALA A 570 -24.25 -23.90 -5.31
C ALA A 570 -24.12 -23.30 -3.90
N TRP A 571 -23.46 -22.15 -3.78
CA TRP A 571 -23.23 -21.41 -2.53
C TRP A 571 -22.37 -22.18 -1.50
N THR A 572 -21.54 -23.09 -2.00
CA THR A 572 -20.61 -23.93 -1.22
C THR A 572 -19.26 -23.23 -1.01
N ASP A 573 -18.46 -23.72 -0.06
CA ASP A 573 -17.21 -23.05 0.30
C ASP A 573 -16.14 -23.07 -0.81
N ASN A 574 -16.22 -23.98 -1.77
CA ASN A 574 -15.34 -24.01 -2.96
C ASN A 574 -15.73 -23.01 -4.06
N GLU A 575 -16.83 -22.27 -3.88
CA GLU A 575 -17.25 -21.11 -4.71
C GLU A 575 -17.07 -19.77 -3.96
N LYS A 576 -16.54 -19.80 -2.74
CA LYS A 576 -16.34 -18.61 -1.89
C LYS A 576 -14.91 -18.14 -1.97
N PHE A 577 -14.73 -16.93 -2.50
CA PHE A 577 -13.44 -16.30 -2.68
C PHE A 577 -13.28 -15.06 -1.82
N LYS A 578 -12.11 -14.89 -1.21
CA LYS A 578 -11.75 -13.68 -0.47
C LYS A 578 -10.63 -12.95 -1.19
N PHE A 579 -10.79 -11.66 -1.39
CA PHE A 579 -9.77 -10.79 -1.94
C PHE A 579 -8.95 -10.19 -0.80
N THR A 580 -7.64 -10.27 -0.90
CA THR A 580 -6.73 -9.54 0.00
C THR A 580 -5.70 -8.81 -0.83
N PRO A 581 -5.27 -7.60 -0.41
CA PRO A 581 -4.01 -6.99 -0.82
C PRO A 581 -2.85 -7.97 -1.05
#